data_AF-A0A7K3D8N5-F1
#
_entry.id   AF-A0A7K3D8N5-F1
#
_cell.length_a   1.000
_cell.length_b   1.000
_cell.length_c   1.000
_cell.angle_alpha   90.00
_cell.angle_beta   90.00
_cell.angle_gamma   90.00
#
_symmetry.space_group_name_H-M   'P 1'
#
loop_
_entity.id
_entity.type
_entity.pdbx_description
1 polymer ?
#
loop_
_entity_poly.entity_id
_entity_poly.type
_entity_poly.pdbx_seq_one_letter_code
_entity_poly.pdbx_strand_id
1 'polypeptide(L)'
;EAAPVEEASGPVDEVPGSSVVPWVLSARSEAALAEQAGRLAARLDEGESLGLRDVAHTLVSGRAGLEHRAVVLGNDLDELTYALNELSSGREAPGLVSGRAGASGGGAVFVFPGQGSQWVGMARELLEFSPVFASRMAECGAALEP
;
A
#
# COMPACT_ATOMS: atom_id res chain seq x y z
N GLU A 1 -9.29 32.19 -3.08
CA GLU A 1 -10.40 31.42 -3.67
C GLU A 1 -9.89 30.03 -4.01
N ALA A 2 -10.35 29.00 -3.31
CA ALA A 2 -9.96 27.62 -3.57
C ALA A 2 -11.08 26.96 -4.39
N ALA A 3 -10.75 26.51 -5.60
CA ALA A 3 -11.67 25.73 -6.42
C ALA A 3 -11.92 24.34 -5.78
N PRO A 4 -13.10 23.73 -5.98
CA PRO A 4 -13.39 22.40 -5.43
C PRO A 4 -12.47 21.36 -6.05
N VAL A 5 -11.91 20.48 -5.23
CA VAL A 5 -11.20 19.28 -5.71
C VAL A 5 -12.26 18.30 -6.16
N GLU A 6 -12.33 18.05 -7.47
CA GLU A 6 -13.21 17.05 -8.04
C GLU A 6 -12.68 15.66 -7.66
N GLU A 7 -13.37 14.96 -6.77
CA GLU A 7 -13.04 13.58 -6.41
C GLU A 7 -13.31 12.68 -7.62
N ALA A 8 -12.26 12.32 -8.34
CA ALA A 8 -12.31 11.31 -9.39
C ALA A 8 -12.52 9.91 -8.75
N SER A 9 -13.76 9.59 -8.41
CA SER A 9 -14.19 8.24 -8.02
C SER A 9 -14.62 7.45 -9.25
N GLY A 10 -13.66 7.12 -10.11
CA GLY A 10 -13.85 6.11 -11.16
C GLY A 10 -13.57 4.71 -10.61
N PRO A 11 -14.14 3.64 -11.21
CA PRO A 11 -13.71 2.29 -10.89
C PRO A 11 -12.19 2.19 -11.15
N VAL A 12 -11.44 1.77 -10.14
CA VAL A 12 -10.03 1.41 -10.34
C VAL A 12 -10.01 0.12 -11.13
N ASP A 13 -9.79 0.24 -12.45
CA ASP A 13 -9.52 -0.93 -13.29
C ASP A 13 -8.39 -1.74 -12.65
N GLU A 14 -8.53 -3.08 -12.66
CA GLU A 14 -7.48 -3.98 -12.21
C GLU A 14 -6.21 -3.65 -13.00
N VAL A 15 -5.21 -3.12 -12.29
CA VAL A 15 -3.86 -2.94 -12.81
C VAL A 15 -3.34 -4.32 -13.22
N PRO A 16 -3.22 -4.62 -14.54
CA PRO A 16 -2.76 -5.92 -14.98
C PRO A 16 -1.28 -6.01 -14.60
N GLY A 17 -0.91 -6.85 -13.63
CA GLY A 17 0.48 -7.19 -13.33
C GLY A 17 1.08 -6.66 -12.01
N SER A 18 0.36 -5.87 -11.20
CA SER A 18 0.74 -5.71 -9.79
C SER A 18 0.09 -6.83 -8.95
N SER A 19 0.87 -7.87 -8.67
CA SER A 19 0.50 -8.95 -7.75
C SER A 19 0.58 -8.53 -6.28
N VAL A 20 1.29 -7.44 -5.97
CA VAL A 20 1.46 -6.98 -4.58
C VAL A 20 0.13 -6.45 -4.04
N VAL A 21 -0.32 -7.01 -2.92
CA VAL A 21 -1.52 -6.59 -2.19
C VAL A 21 -1.14 -6.08 -0.79
N PRO A 22 -1.53 -4.84 -0.41
CA PRO A 22 -1.29 -4.33 0.93
C PRO A 22 -2.37 -4.79 1.92
N TRP A 23 -1.97 -5.41 3.02
CA TRP A 23 -2.82 -5.70 4.18
C TRP A 23 -2.54 -4.70 5.29
N VAL A 24 -3.55 -3.88 5.62
CA VAL A 24 -3.43 -2.80 6.61
C VAL A 24 -3.98 -3.27 7.95
N LEU A 25 -3.16 -3.18 8.99
CA LEU A 25 -3.55 -3.46 10.37
C LEU A 25 -3.44 -2.19 11.21
N SER A 26 -4.31 -2.04 12.21
CA SER A 26 -4.16 -0.98 13.19
C SER A 26 -4.68 -1.37 14.57
N ALA A 27 -4.13 -0.75 15.61
CA ALA A 27 -4.48 -0.98 17.00
C ALA A 27 -4.23 0.25 17.90
N ARG A 28 -4.69 0.17 19.16
CA ARG A 28 -4.47 1.19 20.19
C ARG A 28 -3.09 1.14 20.86
N SER A 29 -2.34 0.08 20.62
CA SER A 29 -0.98 -0.11 21.14
C SER A 29 -0.19 -1.04 20.22
N GLU A 30 1.14 -1.01 20.33
CA GLU A 30 2.03 -1.92 19.60
C GLU A 30 1.75 -3.38 19.96
N ALA A 31 1.51 -3.68 21.24
CA ALA A 31 1.18 -5.04 21.69
C ALA A 31 -0.14 -5.53 21.08
N ALA A 32 -1.17 -4.67 21.03
CA ALA A 32 -2.43 -5.02 20.39
C ALA A 32 -2.29 -5.17 18.87
N LEU A 33 -1.38 -4.43 18.23
CA LEU A 33 -1.07 -4.58 16.80
C LEU A 33 -0.42 -5.93 16.51
N ALA A 34 0.56 -6.32 17.32
CA ALA A 34 1.20 -7.64 17.24
C ALA A 34 0.19 -8.78 17.46
N GLU A 35 -0.70 -8.63 18.44
CA GLU A 35 -1.77 -9.60 18.68
C GLU A 35 -2.74 -9.71 17.50
N GLN A 36 -3.13 -8.59 16.89
CA GLN A 36 -3.97 -8.59 15.68
C GLN A 36 -3.28 -9.33 14.52
N ALA A 37 -1.97 -9.14 14.34
CA ALA A 37 -1.20 -9.82 13.31
C ALA A 37 -1.21 -11.35 13.53
N GLY A 38 -0.96 -11.80 14.76
CA GLY A 38 -1.00 -13.23 15.10
C GLY A 38 -2.39 -13.85 14.94
N ARG A 39 -3.45 -13.13 15.30
CA ARG A 39 -4.84 -13.59 15.08
C ARG A 39 -5.17 -13.70 13.59
N LEU A 40 -4.70 -12.77 12.77
CA LEU A 40 -4.91 -12.84 11.33
C LEU A 40 -4.14 -14.01 10.72
N ALA A 41 -2.87 -14.23 11.09
CA ALA A 41 -2.10 -15.38 10.64
C ALA A 41 -2.80 -16.71 11.01
N ALA A 42 -3.21 -16.86 12.27
CA ALA A 42 -3.93 -18.06 12.72
C ALA A 42 -5.24 -18.29 11.95
N ARG A 43 -5.98 -17.23 11.59
CA ARG A 43 -7.22 -17.34 10.81
C ARG A 43 -6.97 -17.84 9.38
N LEU A 44 -5.82 -17.51 8.80
CA LEU A 44 -5.43 -17.95 7.46
C LEU A 44 -5.03 -19.43 7.47
N ASP A 45 -4.44 -19.90 8.57
CA ASP A 45 -4.06 -21.31 8.77
C ASP A 45 -5.28 -22.26 8.91
N GLU A 46 -6.48 -21.74 9.18
CA GLU A 46 -7.71 -22.53 9.30
C GLU A 46 -8.17 -23.17 7.96
N GLY A 47 -7.50 -22.87 6.84
CA GLY A 47 -7.61 -23.63 5.59
C GLY A 47 -8.79 -23.25 4.68
N GLU A 48 -9.53 -22.19 5.01
CA GLU A 48 -10.50 -21.61 4.09
C GLU A 48 -9.78 -20.77 3.02
N SER A 49 -10.08 -21.02 1.74
CA SER A 49 -9.50 -20.24 0.65
C SER A 49 -10.05 -18.83 0.67
N LEU A 50 -9.27 -17.90 1.23
CA LEU A 50 -9.57 -16.47 1.25
C LEU A 50 -8.80 -15.76 0.13
N GLY A 51 -9.51 -14.96 -0.66
CA GLY A 51 -8.88 -14.12 -1.68
C GLY A 51 -8.04 -13.01 -1.03
N LEU A 52 -6.79 -12.85 -1.46
CA LEU A 52 -5.86 -11.87 -0.87
C LEU A 52 -6.43 -10.44 -0.92
N ARG A 53 -7.08 -10.09 -2.03
CA ARG A 53 -7.72 -8.77 -2.24
C ARG A 53 -8.97 -8.60 -1.37
N ASP A 54 -9.73 -9.66 -1.12
CA ASP A 54 -10.92 -9.60 -0.27
C ASP A 54 -10.54 -9.36 1.20
N VAL A 55 -9.47 -10.02 1.66
CA VAL A 55 -8.90 -9.77 2.98
C VAL A 55 -8.40 -8.33 3.07
N ALA A 56 -7.64 -7.85 2.08
CA ALA A 56 -7.14 -6.48 2.02
C ALA A 56 -8.27 -5.45 2.09
N HIS A 57 -9.31 -5.65 1.27
CA HIS A 57 -10.49 -4.81 1.24
C HIS A 57 -11.16 -4.78 2.62
N THR A 58 -11.41 -5.95 3.21
CA THR A 58 -12.05 -6.09 4.53
C THR A 58 -11.25 -5.38 5.64
N LEU A 59 -9.92 -5.46 5.59
CA LEU A 59 -9.03 -4.81 6.54
C LEU A 59 -9.11 -3.28 6.47
N VAL A 60 -9.34 -2.70 5.29
CA VAL A 60 -9.42 -1.24 5.11
C VAL A 60 -10.84 -0.71 5.29
N SER A 61 -11.86 -1.39 4.75
CA SER A 61 -13.25 -0.90 4.75
C SER A 61 -14.03 -1.29 6.01
N GLY A 62 -13.68 -2.42 6.64
CA GLY A 62 -14.41 -2.98 7.78
C GLY A 62 -13.80 -2.69 9.15
N ARG A 63 -12.61 -2.08 9.22
CA ARG A 63 -11.89 -1.85 10.49
C ARG A 63 -11.65 -0.36 10.72
N ALA A 64 -11.66 0.06 11.99
CA ALA A 64 -11.29 1.42 12.36
C ALA A 64 -9.78 1.64 12.15
N GLY A 65 -9.39 2.78 11.57
CA GLY A 65 -7.99 3.17 11.40
C GLY A 65 -7.40 3.81 12.66
N LEU A 66 -6.77 3.01 13.51
CA LEU A 66 -6.19 3.41 14.80
C LEU A 66 -4.76 3.94 14.69
N GLU A 67 -4.20 4.42 15.79
CA GLU A 67 -2.94 5.15 15.83
C GLU A 67 -1.69 4.29 15.63
N HIS A 68 -1.65 3.05 16.10
CA HIS A 68 -0.55 2.12 15.79
C HIS A 68 -0.93 1.36 14.53
N ARG A 69 -0.11 1.42 13.49
CA ARG A 69 -0.42 0.88 12.16
C ARG A 69 0.71 0.02 11.64
N ALA A 70 0.33 -1.01 10.87
CA ALA A 70 1.25 -1.76 10.03
C ALA A 70 0.63 -1.99 8.66
N VAL A 71 1.48 -2.10 7.65
CA VAL A 71 1.14 -2.55 6.30
C VAL A 71 2.04 -3.73 5.98
N VAL A 72 1.42 -4.84 5.61
CA VAL A 72 2.11 -6.03 5.11
C VAL A 72 1.90 -6.09 3.60
N LEU A 73 2.98 -6.16 2.83
CA LEU A 73 3.01 -6.18 1.37
C LEU A 73 3.47 -7.57 0.91
N GLY A 74 2.69 -8.22 0.05
CA GLY A 74 3.04 -9.52 -0.51
C GLY A 74 2.27 -9.84 -1.77
N ASN A 75 2.83 -10.74 -2.57
CA ASN A 75 2.27 -11.22 -3.84
C ASN A 75 1.42 -12.48 -3.67
N ASP A 76 1.65 -13.20 -2.59
CA ASP A 76 0.99 -14.45 -2.26
C ASP A 76 0.73 -14.58 -0.75
N LEU A 77 0.03 -15.64 -0.37
CA LEU A 77 -0.34 -15.87 1.01
C LEU A 77 0.86 -16.20 1.91
N ASP A 78 1.91 -16.80 1.36
CA ASP A 78 3.09 -17.22 2.12
C ASP A 78 3.90 -16.00 2.55
N GLU A 79 4.15 -15.06 1.63
CA GLU A 79 4.81 -13.78 1.91
C GLU A 79 4.03 -12.98 2.96
N LEU A 80 2.71 -12.88 2.82
CA LEU A 80 1.85 -12.14 3.74
C LEU A 80 1.82 -12.80 5.13
N THR A 81 1.71 -14.12 5.20
CA THR A 81 1.68 -14.87 6.46
C THR A 81 3.02 -14.81 7.18
N TYR A 82 4.14 -14.90 6.45
CA TYR A 82 5.48 -14.70 7.00
C TYR A 82 5.60 -13.33 7.67
N ALA A 83 5.27 -12.24 6.97
CA ALA A 83 5.38 -10.90 7.52
C ALA A 83 4.40 -10.62 8.68
N LEU A 84 3.21 -11.24 8.69
CA LEU A 84 2.31 -11.20 9.85
C LEU A 84 2.89 -11.88 11.08
N ASN A 85 3.55 -13.03 10.90
CA ASN A 85 4.22 -13.74 11.99
C ASN A 85 5.39 -12.94 12.56
N GLU A 86 6.18 -12.29 11.71
CA GLU A 86 7.25 -11.38 12.14
C GLU A 86 6.70 -10.17 12.91
N LEU A 87 5.63 -9.54 12.41
CA LEU A 87 4.94 -8.45 13.11
C LEU A 87 4.39 -8.90 14.46
N SER A 88 3.80 -10.10 14.55
CA SER A 88 3.27 -10.66 15.80
C SER A 88 4.36 -10.91 16.84
N SER A 89 5.60 -11.12 16.38
CA SER A 89 6.77 -11.29 17.24
C SER A 89 7.51 -9.96 17.51
N GLY A 90 7.02 -8.84 17.01
CA GLY A 90 7.69 -7.53 17.12
C GLY A 90 9.01 -7.44 16.35
N ARG A 91 9.16 -8.19 15.26
CA ARG A 91 10.35 -8.20 14.39
C ARG A 91 10.08 -7.47 13.08
N GLU A 92 11.15 -6.99 12.45
CA GLU A 92 11.12 -6.41 11.10
C GLU A 92 11.20 -7.51 10.03
N ALA A 93 10.58 -7.27 8.88
CA ALA A 93 10.58 -8.19 7.76
C ALA A 93 10.53 -7.45 6.42
N PRO A 94 11.03 -8.05 5.32
CA PRO A 94 10.71 -7.57 3.97
C PRO A 94 9.20 -7.44 3.79
N GLY A 95 8.76 -6.35 3.17
CA GLY A 95 7.33 -6.10 2.94
C GLY A 95 6.55 -5.65 4.18
N LEU A 96 7.16 -5.56 5.37
CA LEU A 96 6.51 -5.05 6.58
C LEU A 96 6.91 -3.59 6.85
N VAL A 97 5.92 -2.71 6.92
CA VAL A 97 6.09 -1.31 7.34
C VAL A 97 5.19 -1.05 8.54
N SER A 98 5.75 -0.61 9.66
CA SER A 98 4.98 -0.25 10.85
C SER A 98 5.32 1.13 11.37
N GLY A 99 4.38 1.76 12.05
CA GLY A 99 4.61 3.04 12.68
C GLY A 99 3.41 3.52 13.48
N ARG A 100 3.54 4.71 14.05
CA ARG A 100 2.46 5.38 14.76
C ARG A 100 2.00 6.59 13.95
N ALA A 101 0.71 6.65 13.63
CA ALA A 101 0.11 7.84 13.07
C ALA A 101 0.21 8.98 14.10
N GLY A 102 0.96 10.03 13.76
CA GLY A 102 1.07 11.24 14.57
C GLY A 102 -0.16 12.13 14.42
N ALA A 103 -0.24 13.17 15.26
CA ALA A 103 -1.16 14.29 15.04
C ALA A 103 -0.62 15.14 13.87
N SER A 104 -0.80 14.66 12.65
CA SER A 104 -0.30 15.34 11.45
C SER A 104 -1.19 16.55 11.14
N GLY A 105 -0.85 17.70 11.70
CA GLY A 105 -1.47 18.98 11.33
C GLY A 105 -0.94 19.57 10.02
N GLY A 106 0.19 19.06 9.52
CA GLY A 106 0.76 19.44 8.22
C GLY A 106 0.39 18.42 7.15
N GLY A 107 -0.14 18.89 6.02
CA GLY A 107 -0.36 18.05 4.83
C GLY A 107 0.94 17.57 4.19
N ALA A 108 0.84 16.72 3.18
CA ALA A 108 1.99 16.25 2.42
C ALA A 108 2.62 17.39 1.58
N VAL A 109 3.95 17.37 1.45
CA VAL A 109 4.72 18.25 0.55
C VAL A 109 5.36 17.40 -0.53
N PHE A 110 5.21 17.78 -1.80
CA PHE A 110 5.87 17.11 -2.91
C PHE A 110 7.22 17.79 -3.19
N VAL A 111 8.30 17.00 -3.16
CA VAL A 111 9.67 17.48 -3.41
C VAL A 111 10.12 16.98 -4.77
N PHE A 112 10.52 17.91 -5.65
CA PHE A 112 11.00 17.61 -7.00
C PHE A 112 12.52 17.74 -7.04
N PRO A 113 13.29 16.64 -7.06
CA PRO A 113 14.74 16.70 -7.08
C PRO A 113 15.25 17.24 -8.42
N GLY A 114 16.45 17.82 -8.40
CA GLY A 114 17.20 18.15 -9.60
C GLY A 114 17.88 16.93 -10.22
N GLN A 115 19.08 17.11 -10.77
CA GLN A 115 19.84 16.03 -11.40
C GLN A 115 20.49 15.08 -10.37
N GLY A 116 20.51 13.78 -10.65
CA GLY A 116 21.29 12.78 -9.90
C GLY A 116 20.50 11.59 -9.36
N SER A 117 19.16 11.62 -9.40
CA SER A 117 18.31 10.51 -8.97
C SER A 117 17.96 9.52 -10.08
N GLN A 118 18.29 9.84 -11.34
CA GLN A 118 17.93 9.02 -12.49
C GLN A 118 18.82 7.77 -12.62
N TRP A 119 18.21 6.66 -13.05
CA TRP A 119 18.88 5.41 -13.38
C TRP A 119 18.30 4.82 -14.67
N VAL A 120 19.07 3.97 -15.36
CA VAL A 120 18.66 3.39 -16.66
C VAL A 120 17.47 2.45 -16.45
N GLY A 121 16.34 2.75 -17.11
CA GLY A 121 15.11 1.98 -16.97
C GLY A 121 14.13 2.52 -15.93
N MET A 122 14.45 3.65 -15.28
CA MET A 122 13.55 4.30 -14.32
C MET A 122 12.13 4.46 -14.88
N ALA A 123 11.15 4.08 -14.05
CA ALA A 123 9.72 4.15 -14.33
C ALA A 123 9.21 3.32 -15.52
N ARG A 124 10.04 2.47 -16.15
CA ARG A 124 9.62 1.60 -17.25
C ARG A 124 8.52 0.62 -16.84
N GLU A 125 8.67 -0.02 -15.69
CA GLU A 125 7.65 -0.94 -15.16
C GLU A 125 6.34 -0.21 -14.82
N LEU A 126 6.42 1.05 -14.38
CA LEU A 126 5.22 1.86 -14.12
C LEU A 126 4.48 2.23 -15.41
N LEU A 127 5.14 2.33 -16.56
CA LEU A 127 4.46 2.50 -17.85
C LEU A 127 3.64 1.26 -18.22
N GLU A 128 4.06 0.07 -17.79
CA GLU A 128 3.37 -1.20 -18.06
C GLU A 128 2.22 -1.42 -17.07
N PHE A 129 2.48 -1.20 -15.77
CA PHE A 129 1.55 -1.55 -14.71
C PHE A 129 0.65 -0.41 -14.25
N SER A 130 0.97 0.88 -14.47
CA SER A 130 0.13 1.98 -13.99
C SER A 130 -0.50 2.75 -15.14
N PRO A 131 -1.79 2.53 -15.45
CA PRO A 131 -2.50 3.29 -16.48
C PRO A 131 -2.46 4.80 -16.22
N VAL A 132 -2.52 5.20 -14.95
CA VAL A 132 -2.42 6.61 -14.53
C VAL A 132 -1.04 7.17 -14.89
N PHE A 133 0.04 6.44 -14.57
CA PHE A 133 1.39 6.87 -14.90
C PHE A 133 1.61 6.92 -16.42
N ALA A 134 1.19 5.89 -17.14
CA ALA A 134 1.29 5.80 -18.59
C ALA A 134 0.58 6.97 -19.29
N SER A 135 -0.65 7.30 -18.88
CA SER A 135 -1.42 8.43 -19.41
C SER A 135 -0.68 9.75 -19.20
N ARG A 136 -0.19 10.01 -17.98
CA ARG A 136 0.55 11.26 -17.68
C ARG A 136 1.86 11.37 -18.42
N MET A 137 2.58 10.26 -18.61
CA MET A 137 3.80 10.26 -19.41
C MET A 137 3.53 10.52 -20.90
N ALA A 138 2.42 10.01 -21.45
CA ALA A 138 2.01 10.30 -22.82
C ALA A 138 1.68 11.79 -23.02
N GLU A 139 0.96 12.41 -22.07
CA GLU A 139 0.69 13.85 -22.08
C GLU A 139 1.98 14.68 -22.04
N CYS A 140 2.96 14.32 -21.20
CA CYS A 140 4.27 14.95 -21.18
C CYS A 140 5.00 14.80 -22.52
N GLY A 141 4.91 13.63 -23.17
CA GLY A 141 5.47 13.40 -24.49
C GLY A 141 4.89 14.33 -25.55
N ALA A 142 3.56 14.43 -25.61
CA ALA A 142 2.86 15.32 -26.55
C ALA A 142 3.20 16.80 -26.30
N ALA A 143 3.33 17.22 -25.04
CA ALA A 143 3.71 18.60 -24.69
C ALA A 143 5.15 18.97 -25.10
N LEU A 144 5.99 17.99 -25.41
CA LEU A 144 7.38 18.15 -25.84
C LEU A 144 7.56 17.93 -27.35
N GLU A 145 6.49 17.71 -28.11
CA GLU A 145 6.54 17.63 -29.57
C GLU A 145 6.92 19.00 -30.19
N PRO A 146 7.68 19.04 -31.30
CA PRO A 146 8.18 20.28 -31.90
C PRO A 146 7.11 21.19 -32.53
#